data_AF-A0A392PUI6-F1
#
_entry.id   AF-A0A392PUI6-F1
#
_cell.length_a   1.000
_cell.length_b   1.000
_cell.length_c   1.000
_cell.angle_alpha   90.00
_cell.angle_beta   90.00
_cell.angle_gamma   90.00
#
_symmetry.space_group_name_H-M   'P 1'
#
loop_
_entity.id
_entity.type
_entity.pdbx_description
1 polymer ?
#
loop_
_entity_poly.entity_id
_entity_poly.type
_entity_poly.pdbx_seq_one_letter_code
_entity_poly.pdbx_strand_id
1 'polypeptide(L)'
;MESTITGISMGLGPDGELRYPSHHELPSNRKIQGVGEFQCYDQNLLSSLKQHAESSGNPLWGLGGPHDVPTYDQSPYTSSFFKDGGSWE
;
A
#
# COMPACT_ATOMS: atom_id res chain seq x y z
N MET A 1 -28.38 -24.62 26.70
CA MET A 1 -28.20 -24.84 25.25
C MET A 1 -26.99 -24.02 24.86
N GLU A 2 -25.92 -24.67 24.41
CA GLU A 2 -24.76 -23.96 23.87
C GLU A 2 -25.09 -23.44 22.47
N SER A 3 -24.63 -22.23 22.15
CA SER A 3 -24.80 -21.62 20.82
C SER A 3 -23.91 -22.33 19.80
N THR A 4 -24.46 -22.72 18.65
CA THR A 4 -23.72 -23.38 17.56
C THR A 4 -22.62 -22.50 16.96
N ILE A 5 -22.81 -21.17 16.98
CA ILE A 5 -21.82 -20.21 16.47
C ILE A 5 -21.17 -19.51 17.65
N THR A 6 -19.85 -19.60 17.71
CA THR A 6 -19.02 -19.07 18.81
C THR A 6 -18.21 -17.83 18.40
N GLY A 7 -18.17 -17.50 17.11
CA GLY A 7 -17.45 -16.33 16.61
C GLY A 7 -17.74 -16.04 15.14
N ILE A 8 -17.47 -14.79 14.74
CA ILE A 8 -17.57 -14.30 13.36
C ILE A 8 -16.27 -13.58 13.05
N SER A 9 -15.72 -13.81 11.85
CA SER A 9 -14.62 -13.04 11.29
C SER A 9 -15.08 -12.40 9.99
N MET A 10 -14.77 -11.12 9.81
CA MET A 10 -15.11 -10.38 8.59
C MET A 10 -13.83 -10.15 7.79
N GLY A 11 -13.80 -10.65 6.56
CA GLY A 11 -12.70 -10.37 5.64
C GLY A 11 -12.75 -8.94 5.15
N LEU A 12 -11.64 -8.21 5.27
CA LEU A 12 -11.56 -6.79 4.88
C LEU A 12 -10.54 -6.52 3.76
N GLY A 13 -9.96 -7.57 3.18
CA GLY A 13 -8.94 -7.48 2.16
C GLY A 13 -8.35 -8.84 1.78
N PRO A 14 -7.16 -8.86 1.17
CA PRO A 14 -6.46 -10.08 0.77
C PRO A 14 -6.28 -11.02 1.97
N ASP A 15 -6.53 -12.31 1.76
CA ASP A 15 -6.44 -13.35 2.80
C ASP A 15 -7.34 -13.10 4.02
N GLY A 16 -8.37 -12.24 3.87
CA GLY A 16 -9.28 -11.85 4.95
C GLY A 16 -8.74 -10.74 5.86
N GLU A 17 -7.54 -10.23 5.59
CA GLU A 17 -6.87 -9.22 6.42
C GLU A 17 -7.21 -7.79 5.97
N LEU A 18 -7.27 -6.86 6.93
CA LEU A 18 -7.42 -5.42 6.63
C LEU A 18 -6.08 -4.86 6.16
N ARG A 19 -5.75 -5.08 4.88
CA ARG A 19 -4.54 -4.55 4.24
C ARG A 19 -4.70 -4.38 2.74
N TYR A 20 -3.80 -3.59 2.15
CA TYR A 20 -3.61 -3.57 0.71
C TYR A 20 -2.89 -4.85 0.23
N PRO A 21 -3.13 -5.29 -1.02
CA PRO A 21 -2.39 -6.39 -1.65
C PRO A 21 -0.96 -5.97 -2.07
N SER A 22 -0.19 -5.36 -1.15
CA SER A 22 1.11 -4.74 -1.44
C SER A 22 2.23 -5.73 -1.74
N HIS A 23 2.03 -7.02 -1.47
CA HIS A 23 2.97 -8.08 -1.80
C HIS A 23 2.23 -9.15 -2.59
N HIS A 24 2.77 -9.51 -3.75
CA HIS A 24 2.39 -10.74 -4.43
C HIS A 24 3.11 -11.92 -3.76
N GLU A 25 2.47 -13.09 -3.71
CA GLU A 25 3.15 -14.31 -3.32
C GLU A 25 4.31 -14.57 -4.29
N LEU A 26 5.53 -14.21 -3.86
CA LEU A 26 6.72 -14.49 -4.64
C LEU A 26 6.98 -16.00 -4.59
N PRO A 27 7.35 -16.64 -5.72
CA PRO A 27 7.85 -18.01 -5.68
C PRO A 27 8.99 -18.08 -4.66
N SER A 28 8.98 -19.12 -3.82
CA SER A 28 9.81 -19.33 -2.62
C SER A 28 11.35 -19.26 -2.81
N ASN A 29 11.83 -18.86 -3.98
CA ASN A 29 13.21 -18.90 -4.40
C ASN A 29 13.92 -17.53 -4.41
N ARG A 30 13.26 -16.45 -3.96
CA ARG A 30 13.92 -15.13 -3.78
C ARG A 30 14.44 -14.99 -2.35
N LYS A 31 15.74 -14.71 -2.22
CA LYS A 31 16.45 -14.58 -0.93
C LYS A 31 16.10 -13.31 -0.13
N ILE A 32 15.38 -12.36 -0.73
CA ILE A 32 15.04 -11.07 -0.11
C ILE A 32 13.55 -10.85 -0.33
N GLN A 33 12.82 -10.63 0.77
CA GLN A 33 11.48 -10.08 0.71
C GLN A 33 11.62 -8.59 0.36
N GLY A 34 11.17 -8.21 -0.84
CA GLY A 34 11.16 -6.81 -1.24
C GLY A 34 10.14 -6.00 -0.44
N VAL A 35 10.16 -4.68 -0.62
CA VAL A 35 9.30 -3.72 0.08
C VAL A 35 7.82 -3.76 -0.30
N GLY A 36 7.47 -4.40 -1.42
CA GLY A 36 6.14 -4.28 -2.01
C GLY A 36 5.91 -2.96 -2.73
N GLU A 37 4.65 -2.69 -3.11
CA GLU A 37 4.25 -1.43 -3.77
C GLU A 37 2.92 -0.89 -3.21
N PHE A 38 2.73 0.42 -3.36
CA PHE A 38 1.47 1.09 -3.07
C PHE A 38 0.36 0.58 -4.01
N GLN A 39 -0.80 0.20 -3.46
CA GLN A 39 -1.92 -0.35 -4.25
C GLN A 39 -3.08 0.64 -4.32
N CYS A 40 -2.78 1.91 -4.62
CA CYS A 40 -3.75 3.01 -4.56
C CYS A 40 -3.91 3.76 -5.90
N TYR A 41 -3.67 3.08 -7.01
CA TYR A 41 -3.64 3.67 -8.36
C TYR A 41 -4.94 3.46 -9.16
N ASP A 42 -6.00 2.90 -8.55
CA ASP A 42 -7.30 2.83 -9.21
C ASP A 42 -7.97 4.21 -9.29
N GLN A 43 -8.93 4.33 -10.20
CA GLN A 43 -9.57 5.61 -10.51
C GLN A 43 -10.29 6.23 -9.30
N ASN A 44 -10.85 5.42 -8.40
CA ASN A 44 -11.59 5.94 -7.24
C ASN A 44 -10.63 6.49 -6.19
N LEU A 45 -9.57 5.75 -5.87
CA LEU A 45 -8.56 6.20 -4.92
C LEU A 45 -7.80 7.42 -5.43
N LEU A 46 -7.44 7.46 -6.72
CA LEU A 46 -6.80 8.63 -7.33
C LEU A 46 -7.73 9.86 -7.34
N SER A 47 -9.02 9.67 -7.62
CA SER A 47 -10.02 10.75 -7.54
C SER A 47 -10.14 11.31 -6.12
N SER A 48 -10.20 10.41 -5.12
CA SER A 48 -10.24 10.79 -3.71
C SER A 48 -8.98 11.54 -3.27
N LEU A 49 -7.80 11.06 -3.67
CA LEU A 49 -6.52 11.72 -3.43
C LEU A 49 -6.51 13.13 -4.04
N LYS A 50 -6.93 13.27 -5.30
CA LYS A 50 -6.99 14.56 -5.99
C LYS A 50 -7.89 15.56 -5.26
N GLN A 51 -9.10 15.14 -4.89
CA GLN A 51 -10.05 15.98 -4.15
C GLN A 51 -9.45 16.44 -2.82
N HIS A 52 -8.77 15.53 -2.10
CA HIS A 52 -8.16 15.86 -0.82
C HIS A 52 -6.98 16.84 -0.98
N ALA A 53 -6.13 16.62 -1.98
CA ALA A 53 -5.01 17.50 -2.32
C ALA A 53 -5.46 18.93 -2.64
N GLU A 54 -6.53 19.06 -3.44
CA GLU A 54 -7.17 20.34 -3.74
C GLU A 54 -7.71 21.03 -2.47
N SER A 55 -8.42 20.29 -1.62
CA SER A 55 -8.96 20.84 -0.35
C SER A 55 -7.88 21.24 0.65
N SER A 56 -6.70 20.60 0.58
CA SER A 56 -5.54 20.88 1.43
C SER A 56 -4.70 22.04 0.91
N GLY A 57 -5.10 22.68 -0.20
CA GLY A 57 -4.36 23.79 -0.83
C GLY A 57 -3.10 23.35 -1.56
N ASN A 58 -2.89 22.04 -1.76
CA ASN A 58 -1.70 21.46 -2.37
C ASN A 58 -2.09 20.56 -3.57
N PRO A 59 -2.68 21.11 -4.65
CA PRO A 59 -3.21 20.31 -5.75
C PRO A 59 -2.17 19.41 -6.44
N LEU A 60 -0.88 19.78 -6.36
CA LEU A 60 0.21 18.97 -6.91
C LEU A 60 0.40 17.62 -6.21
N TRP A 61 -0.06 17.46 -4.97
CA TRP A 61 -0.04 16.17 -4.26
C TRP A 61 -1.08 15.19 -4.82
N GLY A 62 -2.07 15.69 -5.57
CA GLY A 62 -3.16 14.91 -6.15
C GLY A 62 -2.85 14.24 -7.48
N LEU A 63 -1.60 14.33 -7.96
CA LEU A 63 -1.22 13.89 -9.31
C LEU A 63 -0.97 12.38 -9.42
N GLY A 64 -0.89 11.66 -8.29
CA GLY A 64 -0.67 10.22 -8.26
C GLY A 64 0.04 9.77 -7.00
N GLY A 65 0.51 8.53 -7.00
CA GLY A 65 1.37 8.00 -5.93
C GLY A 65 2.78 8.60 -5.93
N PRO A 66 3.60 8.27 -4.92
CA PRO A 66 4.98 8.73 -4.81
C PRO A 66 5.82 8.30 -6.02
N HIS A 67 6.80 9.12 -6.37
CA HIS A 67 7.54 9.05 -7.64
C HIS A 67 8.93 8.42 -7.50
N ASP A 68 9.43 8.28 -6.29
CA ASP A 68 10.76 7.78 -5.95
C ASP A 68 10.69 6.54 -5.05
N VAL A 69 9.64 5.73 -5.21
CA VAL A 69 9.50 4.45 -4.50
C VAL A 69 10.28 3.33 -5.19
N PRO A 70 10.85 2.38 -4.42
CA PRO A 70 11.37 1.12 -4.97
C PRO A 70 10.23 0.26 -5.55
N THR A 71 10.59 -0.65 -6.45
CA THR A 71 9.63 -1.64 -7.00
C THR A 71 9.47 -2.84 -6.06
N TYR A 72 8.43 -3.66 -6.28
CA TYR A 72 8.03 -4.78 -5.39
C TYR A 72 9.17 -5.57 -4.74
N ASP A 73 10.16 -5.95 -5.54
CA ASP A 73 11.24 -6.88 -5.17
C ASP A 73 12.51 -6.19 -4.66
N GLN A 74 12.52 -4.87 -4.64
CA GLN A 74 13.69 -4.11 -4.27
C GLN A 74 13.79 -3.90 -2.75
N SER A 75 15.01 -3.70 -2.29
CA SER A 75 15.30 -3.31 -0.90
C SER A 75 14.82 -1.87 -0.67
N PRO A 76 14.38 -1.49 0.55
CA PRO A 76 13.96 -0.10 0.84
C PRO A 76 15.03 0.94 0.52
N TYR A 77 16.32 0.55 0.54
CA TYR A 77 17.44 1.44 0.29
C TYR A 77 17.80 1.61 -1.20
N THR A 78 17.11 0.93 -2.13
CA THR A 78 17.40 1.11 -3.57
C THR A 78 16.93 2.46 -4.09
N SER A 79 15.87 3.02 -3.51
CA SER A 79 15.32 4.31 -3.88
C SER A 79 15.40 5.33 -2.75
N SER A 80 15.06 6.59 -3.03
CA SER A 80 15.12 7.67 -2.05
C SER A 80 13.94 7.67 -1.09
N PHE A 81 12.78 7.11 -1.48
CA PHE A 81 11.56 7.25 -0.69
C PHE A 81 11.64 6.67 0.72
N PHE A 82 12.32 5.55 0.98
CA PHE A 82 12.37 4.93 2.32
C PHE A 82 13.68 5.14 3.09
N LYS A 83 14.57 6.03 2.60
CA LYS A 83 15.83 6.34 3.29
C LYS A 83 15.62 7.39 4.37
N ASP A 84 16.54 7.48 5.32
CA ASP A 84 16.60 8.63 6.24
C ASP A 84 16.73 9.93 5.44
N GLY A 85 15.88 10.92 5.72
CA GLY A 85 15.76 12.14 4.91
C GLY A 85 15.10 11.94 3.53
N GLY A 86 14.42 10.81 3.33
CA GLY A 86 13.70 10.49 2.10
C GLY A 86 12.34 11.17 2.01
N SER A 87 11.68 11.04 0.85
CA SER A 87 10.39 11.67 0.57
C SER A 87 9.22 11.17 1.44
N TRP A 88 9.45 10.18 2.30
CA TRP A 88 8.48 9.71 3.29
C TRP A 88 8.40 10.58 4.55
N GLU A 89 9.43 11.39 4.83
CA GLU A 89 9.51 12.34 5.96
C GLU A 89 8.82 13.67 5.63
#